data_AF-A0AAP0EUH6-F1
#
_entry.id   AF-A0AAP0EUH6-F1
#
_cell.length_a   1.000
_cell.length_b   1.000
_cell.length_c   1.000
_cell.angle_alpha   90.00
_cell.angle_beta   90.00
_cell.angle_gamma   90.00
#
_symmetry.space_group_name_H-M   'P 1'
#
loop_
_entity.id
_entity.type
_entity.pdbx_description
1 polymer ?
#
loop_
_entity_poly.entity_id
_entity_poly.type
_entity_poly.pdbx_seq_one_letter_code
_entity_poly.pdbx_strand_id
1 'polypeptide(L)'
;MVSTLSTLSSLVGFYSQLTHFCFITHVSLVLASAIGQVLGILALFTKENSALALIKSPRDPKEAKLLIRLECGALMCMLMMQVAILVLTCTVQSCLVREYEGLDAEREATAKKRSRKMARVQEESMANANKIAEIQAKELDDKMKSKYGQWIKNDFEG
;
A
#
# COMPACT_ATOMS: atom_id res chain seq x y z
N MET A 1 21.76 17.84 -30.04
CA MET A 1 20.61 18.65 -29.59
C MET A 1 19.27 18.04 -29.99
N VAL A 2 19.05 17.62 -31.24
CA VAL A 2 17.81 16.90 -31.63
C VAL A 2 17.71 15.51 -31.00
N SER A 3 18.79 14.73 -31.00
CA SER A 3 18.79 13.38 -30.41
C SER A 3 18.58 13.38 -28.89
N THR A 4 19.08 14.41 -28.20
CA THR A 4 18.89 14.62 -26.75
C THR A 4 17.46 15.04 -26.40
N LEU A 5 16.81 15.83 -27.27
CA LEU A 5 15.40 16.19 -27.10
C LEU A 5 14.49 15.00 -27.42
N SER A 6 14.85 14.15 -28.40
CA SER A 6 14.10 12.92 -28.70
C SER A 6 14.25 11.85 -27.62
N THR A 7 15.43 11.69 -27.01
CA THR A 7 15.59 10.79 -25.86
C THR A 7 14.87 11.31 -24.63
N LEU A 8 14.94 12.62 -24.34
CA LEU A 8 14.16 13.23 -23.26
C LEU A 8 12.65 13.08 -23.49
N SER A 9 12.15 13.30 -24.71
CA SER A 9 10.75 13.12 -25.06
C SER A 9 10.29 11.66 -24.95
N SER A 10 11.13 10.71 -25.39
CA SER A 10 10.89 9.28 -25.21
C SER A 10 10.91 8.88 -23.73
N LEU A 11 11.81 9.43 -22.92
CA LEU A 11 11.88 9.23 -21.47
C LEU A 11 10.67 9.82 -20.74
N VAL A 12 10.18 10.99 -21.17
CA VAL A 12 8.97 11.63 -20.61
C VAL A 12 7.71 10.84 -20.99
N GLY A 13 7.61 10.35 -22.23
CA GLY A 13 6.55 9.43 -22.67
C GLY A 13 6.59 8.10 -21.90
N PHE A 14 7.78 7.57 -21.64
CA PHE A 14 7.99 6.39 -20.80
C PHE A 14 7.61 6.69 -19.34
N TYR A 15 7.94 7.87 -18.81
CA TYR A 15 7.57 8.34 -17.46
C TYR A 15 6.06 8.49 -17.28
N SER A 16 5.35 9.00 -18.28
CA SER A 16 3.88 9.13 -18.28
C SER A 16 3.16 7.78 -18.36
N GLN A 17 3.86 6.73 -18.79
CA GLN A 17 3.37 5.35 -18.74
C GLN A 17 3.87 4.64 -17.47
N LEU A 18 4.98 5.10 -16.90
CA LEU A 18 5.56 4.63 -15.64
C LEU A 18 4.76 5.07 -14.41
N THR A 19 4.06 6.21 -14.48
CA THR A 19 3.04 6.61 -13.50
C THR A 19 1.92 5.58 -13.36
N HIS A 20 1.76 4.70 -14.36
CA HIS A 20 0.84 3.56 -14.33
C HIS A 20 1.55 2.23 -13.99
N PHE A 21 2.89 2.21 -13.93
CA PHE A 21 3.68 1.05 -13.52
C PHE A 21 3.92 1.07 -12.01
N CYS A 22 3.93 -0.14 -11.45
CA CYS A 22 4.13 -0.41 -10.04
C CYS A 22 5.41 0.28 -9.51
N PHE A 23 5.31 0.92 -8.33
CA PHE A 23 6.41 1.52 -7.54
C PHE A 23 7.70 0.67 -7.57
N ILE A 24 7.55 -0.65 -7.54
CA ILE A 24 8.64 -1.65 -7.62
C ILE A 24 9.50 -1.46 -8.87
N THR A 25 8.89 -1.18 -10.01
CA THR A 25 9.58 -1.00 -11.30
C THR A 25 10.44 0.26 -11.30
N HIS A 26 9.90 1.36 -10.75
CA HIS A 26 10.62 2.61 -10.61
C HIS A 26 11.83 2.44 -9.69
N VAL A 27 11.64 1.83 -8.51
CA VAL A 27 12.73 1.53 -7.57
C VAL A 27 13.77 0.59 -8.19
N SER A 28 13.34 -0.44 -8.91
CA SER A 28 14.25 -1.39 -9.58
C SER A 28 15.11 -0.72 -10.65
N LEU A 29 14.51 0.19 -11.44
CA LEU A 29 15.23 0.93 -12.47
C LEU A 29 16.26 1.89 -11.86
N VAL A 30 15.90 2.60 -10.79
CA VAL A 30 16.81 3.48 -10.05
C VAL A 30 17.97 2.68 -9.44
N LEU A 31 17.70 1.52 -8.84
CA LEU A 31 18.73 0.63 -8.30
C LEU A 31 19.68 0.12 -9.40
N ALA A 32 19.14 -0.33 -10.53
CA ALA A 32 19.96 -0.78 -11.67
C ALA A 32 20.85 0.36 -12.20
N SER A 33 20.32 1.58 -12.29
CA SER A 33 21.08 2.76 -12.71
C SER A 33 22.19 3.11 -11.71
N ALA A 34 21.90 3.09 -10.41
CA ALA A 34 22.89 3.35 -9.37
C ALA A 34 24.03 2.32 -9.38
N ILE A 35 23.73 1.03 -9.57
CA ILE A 35 24.75 -0.02 -9.73
C ILE A 35 25.62 0.27 -10.95
N GLY A 36 25.02 0.64 -12.08
CA GLY A 36 25.75 1.01 -13.30
C GLY A 36 26.69 2.20 -13.09
N GLN A 37 26.25 3.23 -12.35
CA GLN A 37 27.09 4.38 -12.02
C GLN A 37 28.24 4.01 -11.10
N VAL A 38 28.00 3.20 -10.05
CA VAL A 38 29.05 2.71 -9.15
C VAL A 38 30.09 1.88 -9.91
N LEU A 39 29.66 0.98 -10.80
CA LEU A 39 30.54 0.20 -11.66
C LEU A 39 31.33 1.08 -12.63
N GLY A 40 30.70 2.12 -13.20
CA GLY A 40 31.35 3.09 -14.07
C GLY A 40 32.43 3.90 -13.35
N ILE A 41 32.14 4.36 -12.13
CA ILE A 41 33.11 5.04 -11.26
C ILE A 41 34.26 4.10 -10.92
N LEU A 42 33.96 2.87 -10.51
CA LEU A 42 34.99 1.87 -10.19
C LEU A 42 35.86 1.54 -11.41
N ALA A 43 35.28 1.45 -12.60
CA ALA A 43 36.02 1.24 -13.85
C ALA A 43 36.94 2.43 -14.17
N LEU A 44 36.48 3.66 -13.96
CA LEU A 44 37.31 4.87 -14.13
C LEU A 44 38.50 4.90 -13.16
N PHE A 45 38.30 4.49 -11.91
CA PHE A 45 39.38 4.43 -10.91
C PHE A 45 40.34 3.26 -11.12
N THR A 46 39.85 2.06 -11.44
CA THR A 46 40.69 0.86 -11.60
C THR A 46 41.50 0.86 -12.90
N LYS A 47 41.00 1.53 -13.95
CA LYS A 47 41.64 1.61 -15.26
C LYS A 47 42.15 3.01 -15.60
N GLU A 48 42.47 3.86 -14.61
CA GLU A 48 42.89 5.24 -14.83
C GLU A 48 44.01 5.38 -15.90
N ASN A 49 45.02 4.49 -15.86
CA ASN A 49 46.12 4.44 -16.84
C ASN A 49 45.71 3.90 -18.22
N SER A 50 44.78 2.94 -18.28
CA SER A 50 44.27 2.41 -19.57
C SER A 50 43.22 3.33 -20.20
N ALA A 51 42.45 4.07 -19.40
CA ALA A 51 41.52 5.10 -19.87
C ALA A 51 42.30 6.28 -20.45
N LEU A 52 43.38 6.71 -19.80
CA LEU A 52 44.35 7.65 -20.35
C LEU A 52 44.99 7.15 -21.65
N ALA A 53 45.31 5.86 -21.75
CA ALA A 53 45.88 5.28 -22.98
C ALA A 53 44.84 5.11 -24.11
N LEU A 54 43.57 4.88 -23.78
CA LEU A 54 42.46 4.76 -24.74
C LEU A 54 42.08 6.13 -25.32
N ILE A 55 42.20 7.19 -24.53
CA ILE A 55 42.23 8.57 -24.98
C ILE A 55 43.60 8.82 -25.62
N LYS A 56 43.82 8.21 -26.78
CA LYS A 56 45.00 8.38 -27.64
C LYS A 56 45.00 9.78 -28.27
N SER A 57 44.86 10.80 -27.44
CA SER A 57 44.72 12.20 -27.83
C SER A 57 46.09 12.87 -27.72
N PRO A 58 46.49 13.73 -28.67
CA PRO A 58 47.70 14.56 -28.56
C PRO A 58 47.61 15.62 -27.44
N ARG A 59 46.56 15.57 -26.61
CA ARG A 59 46.33 16.46 -25.47
C ARG A 59 47.30 16.19 -24.33
N ASP A 60 47.68 17.26 -23.66
CA ASP A 60 48.54 17.22 -22.49
C ASP A 60 47.93 16.29 -21.42
N PRO A 61 48.70 15.35 -20.82
CA PRO A 61 48.21 14.40 -19.81
C PRO A 61 47.51 15.08 -18.62
N LYS A 62 47.78 16.37 -18.38
CA LYS A 62 47.09 17.18 -17.36
C LYS A 62 45.63 17.46 -17.70
N GLU A 63 45.32 17.74 -18.98
CA GLU A 63 43.94 18.01 -19.42
C GLU A 63 43.07 16.74 -19.36
N ALA A 64 43.64 15.61 -19.78
CA ALA A 64 42.94 14.31 -19.73
C ALA A 64 42.59 13.90 -18.29
N LYS A 65 43.51 14.14 -17.34
CA LYS A 65 43.27 13.88 -15.92
C LYS A 65 42.18 14.77 -15.31
N LEU A 66 42.11 16.03 -15.73
CA LEU A 66 41.02 16.94 -15.34
C LEU A 66 39.68 16.48 -15.91
N LEU A 67 39.64 16.04 -17.17
CA LEU A 67 38.45 15.52 -17.82
C LEU A 67 37.89 14.29 -17.10
N ILE A 68 38.76 13.33 -16.73
CA ILE A 68 38.36 12.15 -15.96
C ILE A 68 37.82 12.53 -14.58
N ARG A 69 38.45 13.49 -13.88
CA ARG A 69 37.95 14.00 -12.59
C ARG A 69 36.59 14.69 -12.72
N LEU A 70 36.38 15.46 -13.80
CA LEU A 70 35.12 16.12 -14.06
C LEU A 70 34.01 15.09 -14.34
N GLU A 71 34.28 14.10 -15.19
CA GLU A 71 33.37 12.98 -15.49
C GLU A 71 33.01 12.22 -14.22
N CYS A 72 34.01 11.86 -13.40
CA CYS A 72 33.79 11.19 -12.13
C CYS A 72 32.96 12.05 -11.16
N GLY A 73 33.24 13.36 -11.09
CA GLY A 73 32.46 14.30 -10.29
C GLY A 73 31.01 14.38 -10.75
N ALA A 74 30.78 14.42 -12.06
CA ALA A 74 29.44 14.43 -12.65
C ALA A 74 28.67 13.13 -12.33
N LEU A 75 29.32 11.96 -12.45
CA LEU A 75 28.72 10.68 -12.07
C LEU A 75 28.35 10.63 -10.58
N MET A 76 29.21 11.15 -9.70
CA MET A 76 28.92 11.24 -8.27
C MET A 76 27.73 12.16 -7.99
N CYS A 77 27.65 13.33 -8.64
CA CYS A 77 26.49 14.22 -8.52
C CYS A 77 25.20 13.53 -8.99
N MET A 78 25.23 12.81 -10.12
CA MET A 78 24.08 12.06 -10.61
C MET A 78 23.66 10.95 -9.63
N LEU A 79 24.62 10.26 -9.01
CA LEU A 79 24.35 9.23 -8.00
C LEU A 79 23.65 9.83 -6.77
N MET A 80 24.14 10.97 -6.27
CA MET A 80 23.53 11.66 -5.12
C MET A 80 22.11 12.11 -5.42
N MET A 81 21.85 12.63 -6.62
CA MET A 81 20.50 13.00 -7.06
C MET A 81 19.59 11.76 -7.14
N GLN A 82 20.08 10.62 -7.66
CA GLN A 82 19.32 9.38 -7.68
C GLN A 82 18.97 8.87 -6.27
N VAL A 83 19.91 8.95 -5.32
CA VAL A 83 19.67 8.60 -3.92
C VAL A 83 18.61 9.50 -3.30
N ALA A 84 18.67 10.82 -3.54
CA ALA A 84 17.67 11.76 -3.03
C ALA A 84 16.27 11.45 -3.57
N ILE A 85 16.15 11.17 -4.88
CA ILE A 85 14.89 10.77 -5.51
C ILE A 85 14.38 9.47 -4.87
N LEU A 86 15.24 8.47 -4.68
CA LEU A 86 14.87 7.19 -4.08
C LEU A 86 14.32 7.37 -2.65
N VAL A 87 15.00 8.18 -1.83
CA VAL A 87 14.54 8.49 -0.47
C VAL A 87 13.18 9.19 -0.51
N LEU A 88 13.02 10.22 -1.33
CA LEU A 88 11.74 10.94 -1.46
C LEU A 88 10.61 10.00 -1.89
N THR A 89 10.83 9.20 -2.93
CA THR A 89 9.84 8.22 -3.42
C THR A 89 9.48 7.20 -2.33
N CYS A 90 10.46 6.68 -1.58
CA CYS A 90 10.22 5.79 -0.45
C CYS A 90 9.43 6.48 0.66
N THR A 91 9.77 7.71 1.04
CA THR A 91 9.04 8.44 2.10
C THR A 91 7.58 8.71 1.72
N VAL A 92 7.33 9.12 0.48
CA VAL A 92 5.97 9.33 -0.04
C VAL A 92 5.20 8.02 -0.01
N GLN A 93 5.80 6.93 -0.49
CA GLN A 93 5.15 5.61 -0.47
C GLN A 93 4.87 5.13 0.95
N SER A 94 5.81 5.29 1.89
CA SER A 94 5.60 4.93 3.30
C SER A 94 4.53 5.77 3.97
N CYS A 95 4.47 7.08 3.68
CA CYS A 95 3.40 7.94 4.16
C CYS A 95 2.04 7.50 3.62
N LEU A 96 1.95 7.21 2.31
CA LEU A 96 0.72 6.71 1.70
C LEU A 96 0.29 5.38 2.31
N VAL A 97 1.21 4.40 2.42
CA VAL A 97 0.91 3.09 3.04
C VAL A 97 0.44 3.28 4.48
N ARG A 98 1.08 4.14 5.26
CA ARG A 98 0.69 4.42 6.65
C ARG A 98 -0.70 5.07 6.75
N GLU A 99 -1.04 5.98 5.83
CA GLU A 99 -2.38 6.56 5.77
C GLU A 99 -3.43 5.52 5.39
N TYR A 100 -3.13 4.64 4.43
CA TYR A 100 -4.00 3.53 4.05
C TYR A 100 -4.23 2.55 5.22
N GLU A 101 -3.17 2.15 5.94
CA GLU A 101 -3.27 1.28 7.12
C GLU A 101 -4.10 1.94 8.24
N GLY A 102 -3.92 3.25 8.47
CA GLY A 102 -4.73 3.99 9.45
C GLY A 102 -6.21 4.04 9.08
N LEU A 103 -6.51 4.24 7.81
CA LEU A 103 -7.88 4.31 7.29
C LEU A 103 -8.57 2.93 7.31
N ASP A 104 -7.82 1.87 7.04
CA ASP A 104 -8.32 0.49 7.13
C ASP A 104 -8.56 0.07 8.58
N ALA A 105 -7.68 0.47 9.51
CA ALA A 105 -7.87 0.28 10.94
C ALA A 105 -9.13 1.00 11.47
N GLU A 106 -9.41 2.22 10.98
CA GLU A 106 -10.62 2.96 11.33
C GLU A 106 -11.89 2.27 10.80
N ARG A 107 -11.84 1.77 9.56
CA ARG A 107 -12.94 0.96 8.98
C ARG A 107 -13.18 -0.30 9.80
N GLU A 108 -12.13 -1.03 10.17
CA GLU A 108 -12.24 -2.26 10.93
C GLU A 108 -12.82 -2.00 12.33
N ALA A 109 -12.38 -0.93 13.00
CA ALA A 109 -12.92 -0.52 14.30
C ALA A 109 -14.41 -0.15 14.20
N THR A 110 -14.80 0.56 13.14
CA THR A 110 -16.19 0.94 12.88
C THR A 110 -17.07 -0.28 12.58
N ALA A 111 -16.57 -1.23 11.78
CA ALA A 111 -17.25 -2.49 11.48
C ALA A 111 -17.43 -3.33 12.75
N LYS A 112 -16.40 -3.44 13.60
CA LYS A 112 -16.48 -4.12 14.91
C LYS A 112 -17.47 -3.45 15.86
N LYS A 113 -17.53 -2.12 15.88
CA LYS A 113 -18.51 -1.38 16.70
C LYS A 113 -19.94 -1.62 16.20
N ARG A 114 -20.14 -1.66 14.88
CA ARG A 114 -21.43 -1.99 14.26
C ARG A 114 -21.84 -3.43 14.53
N SER A 115 -20.93 -4.40 14.41
CA SER A 115 -21.23 -5.81 14.66
C SER A 115 -21.61 -6.07 16.12
N ARG A 116 -20.91 -5.46 17.09
CA ARG A 116 -21.28 -5.53 18.51
C ARG A 116 -22.67 -4.96 18.79
N LYS A 117 -23.04 -3.85 18.15
CA LYS A 117 -24.39 -3.28 18.27
C LYS A 117 -25.45 -4.22 17.69
N MET A 118 -25.20 -4.80 16.52
CA MET A 118 -26.13 -5.75 15.91
C MET A 118 -26.28 -7.02 16.75
N ALA A 119 -25.20 -7.54 17.33
CA ALA A 119 -25.25 -8.69 18.23
C ALA A 119 -26.09 -8.40 19.48
N ARG A 120 -25.93 -7.22 20.11
CA ARG A 120 -26.76 -6.81 21.25
C ARG A 120 -28.23 -6.68 20.89
N VAL A 121 -28.54 -6.08 19.74
CA VAL A 121 -29.93 -5.97 19.25
C VAL A 121 -30.53 -7.37 18.98
N GLN A 122 -29.73 -8.29 18.45
CA GLN A 122 -30.17 -9.66 18.21
C GLN A 122 -30.44 -10.40 19.53
N GLU A 123 -29.56 -10.25 20.53
CA GLU A 123 -29.75 -10.82 21.87
C GLU A 123 -31.01 -10.25 22.56
N GLU A 124 -31.19 -8.93 22.53
CA GLU A 124 -32.38 -8.25 23.08
C GLU A 124 -33.68 -8.70 22.39
N SER A 125 -33.66 -8.85 21.06
CA SER A 125 -34.83 -9.33 20.31
C SER A 125 -35.17 -10.78 20.57
N MET A 126 -34.18 -11.67 20.69
CA MET A 126 -34.39 -13.07 21.10
C MET A 126 -34.94 -13.16 22.53
N ALA A 127 -34.40 -12.37 23.46
CA ALA A 127 -34.90 -12.31 24.83
C ALA A 127 -36.36 -11.81 24.87
N ASN A 128 -36.71 -10.82 24.04
CA ASN A 128 -38.08 -10.33 23.94
C ASN A 128 -39.03 -11.37 23.31
N ALA A 129 -38.61 -12.03 22.23
CA ALA A 129 -39.37 -13.11 21.60
C ALA A 129 -39.65 -14.27 22.58
N ASN A 130 -38.66 -14.64 23.39
CA ASN A 130 -38.82 -15.66 24.42
C ASN A 130 -39.83 -15.23 25.50
N LYS A 131 -39.80 -13.96 25.93
CA LYS A 131 -40.80 -13.42 26.88
C LYS A 131 -42.21 -13.46 26.29
N ILE A 132 -42.38 -13.11 25.02
CA ILE A 132 -43.67 -13.17 24.33
C ILE A 132 -44.17 -14.62 24.24
N ALA A 133 -43.29 -15.56 23.90
CA ALA A 133 -43.63 -16.98 23.87
C ALA A 133 -44.03 -17.53 25.25
N GLU A 134 -43.35 -17.11 26.32
CA GLU A 134 -43.71 -17.48 27.69
C GLU A 134 -45.08 -16.92 28.10
N ILE A 135 -45.39 -15.67 27.73
CA ILE A 135 -46.69 -15.05 27.99
C ILE A 135 -47.80 -15.78 27.21
N GLN A 136 -47.57 -16.08 25.93
CA GLN A 136 -48.52 -16.82 25.10
C GLN A 136 -48.75 -18.25 25.61
N ALA A 137 -47.70 -18.92 26.10
CA ALA A 137 -47.83 -20.25 26.70
C ALA A 137 -48.68 -20.21 27.98
N LYS A 138 -48.48 -19.19 28.84
CA LYS A 138 -49.32 -18.98 30.03
C LYS A 138 -50.77 -18.67 29.66
N GLU A 139 -51.00 -17.82 28.65
CA GLU A 139 -52.36 -17.52 28.17
C GLU A 139 -53.07 -18.75 27.61
N LEU A 140 -52.34 -19.63 26.89
CA LEU A 140 -52.89 -20.89 26.38
C LEU A 140 -53.21 -21.87 27.50
N ASP A 141 -52.35 -22.00 28.51
CA ASP A 141 -52.59 -22.83 29.70
C ASP A 141 -53.81 -22.34 30.48
N ASP A 142 -53.94 -21.03 30.70
CA ASP A 142 -55.10 -20.42 31.36
C ASP A 142 -56.39 -20.62 30.56
N LYS A 143 -56.34 -20.48 29.23
CA LYS A 143 -57.49 -20.79 28.35
C LYS A 143 -57.86 -22.27 28.39
N MET A 144 -56.89 -23.19 28.42
CA MET A 144 -57.19 -24.61 28.58
C MET A 144 -57.83 -24.88 29.93
N LYS A 145 -57.27 -24.41 31.03
CA LYS A 145 -57.85 -24.57 32.38
C LYS A 145 -59.26 -23.99 32.47
N SER A 146 -59.48 -22.81 31.90
CA SER A 146 -60.81 -22.18 31.85
C SER A 146 -61.80 -23.01 31.03
N LYS A 147 -61.40 -23.55 29.87
CA LYS A 147 -62.27 -24.42 29.06
C LYS A 147 -62.54 -25.74 29.78
N TYR A 148 -61.53 -26.48 30.22
CA TYR A 148 -61.72 -27.76 30.91
C TYR A 148 -62.56 -27.61 32.19
N GLY A 149 -62.37 -26.54 32.96
CA GLY A 149 -63.21 -26.25 34.13
C GLY A 149 -64.68 -25.93 33.80
N GLN A 150 -64.95 -25.39 32.61
CA GLN A 150 -66.31 -25.13 32.12
C GLN A 150 -67.00 -26.41 31.60
N TRP A 151 -66.26 -27.31 30.97
CA TRP A 151 -66.79 -28.61 30.51
C TRP A 151 -67.14 -29.52 31.70
N ILE A 152 -66.26 -29.63 32.71
CA ILE A 152 -66.52 -30.43 33.92
C ILE A 152 -67.77 -29.94 34.67
N LYS A 153 -68.07 -28.63 34.65
CA LYS A 153 -69.25 -28.09 35.33
C LYS A 153 -70.57 -28.45 34.66
N ASN A 154 -70.58 -28.65 33.35
CA ASN A 154 -71.80 -29.01 32.60
C ASN A 154 -72.12 -30.51 32.65
N ASP A 155 -71.15 -31.36 32.98
CA ASP A 155 -71.33 -32.81 33.04
C ASP A 155 -71.98 -33.32 34.35
N PHE A 156 -72.23 -32.43 35.33
CA PHE A 156 -72.87 -32.76 36.63
C PHE A 156 -74.32 -32.23 36.77
N GLU A 157 -74.91 -31.63 35.73
CA GLU A 157 -76.32 -31.19 35.70
C GLU A 157 -77.19 -32.08 34.78
N GLY A 158 -76.97 -33.40 34.83
CA GLY A 158 -77.79 -34.43 34.17
C GLY A 158 -78.57 -35.28 35.16
#